data_AF-A0A7Z2PSF6-F1
#
_entry.id   AF-A0A7Z2PSF6-F1
#
_cell.length_a   1.000
_cell.length_b   1.000
_cell.length_c   1.000
_cell.angle_alpha   90.00
_cell.angle_beta   90.00
_cell.angle_gamma   90.00
#
_symmetry.space_group_name_H-M   'P 1'
#
loop_
_entity.id
_entity.type
_entity.pdbx_description
1 polymer ?
#
loop_
_entity_poly.entity_id
_entity_poly.type
_entity_poly.pdbx_seq_one_letter_code
_entity_poly.pdbx_strand_id
1 'polypeptide(L)'
;MTDPFDALTKFQRALRDGDIDLRPGELDPTLVVHLDRPAGTLRLTYARLDGRKVIALAMMVSTEPLNGLPCYQAGVAVAKAHRGKGHAKSITEAAIAEMKNGLARNGVPSFYVEAIVNIENEPSKKVAAATISSSPVAITDHDSGLPALQYLKKV
;
A
#
# COMPACT_ATOMS: atom_id res chain seq x y z
N MET A 1 -0.71 13.61 5.43
CA MET A 1 -1.60 12.42 5.25
C MET A 1 -2.57 12.61 4.10
N THR A 2 -2.44 11.76 3.10
CA THR A 2 -3.28 11.77 1.90
C THR A 2 -4.35 10.67 2.00
N ASP A 3 -5.57 10.91 1.52
CA ASP A 3 -6.61 9.88 1.49
C ASP A 3 -6.32 8.85 0.37
N PRO A 4 -6.02 7.58 0.68
CA PRO A 4 -5.77 6.56 -0.34
C PRO A 4 -6.99 6.27 -1.21
N PHE A 5 -8.20 6.70 -0.82
CA PHE A 5 -9.40 6.54 -1.62
C PHE A 5 -9.37 7.38 -2.92
N ASP A 6 -8.69 8.53 -2.91
CA ASP A 6 -8.46 9.32 -4.11
C ASP A 6 -7.59 8.55 -5.11
N ALA A 7 -6.57 7.84 -4.60
CA ALA A 7 -5.72 6.99 -5.42
C ALA A 7 -6.50 5.82 -6.02
N LEU A 8 -7.39 5.19 -5.25
CA LEU A 8 -8.29 4.15 -5.77
C LEU A 8 -9.16 4.67 -6.92
N THR A 9 -9.74 5.86 -6.76
CA THR A 9 -10.59 6.48 -7.80
C THR A 9 -9.79 6.82 -9.06
N LYS A 10 -8.58 7.36 -8.90
CA LYS A 10 -7.67 7.65 -10.03
C LYS A 10 -7.21 6.38 -10.73
N PHE A 11 -6.87 5.33 -9.99
CA PHE A 11 -6.47 4.04 -10.54
C PHE A 11 -7.63 3.38 -11.31
N GLN A 12 -8.84 3.42 -10.76
CA GLN A 12 -10.05 2.94 -11.46
C GLN A 12 -10.28 3.68 -12.78
N ARG A 13 -10.05 5.00 -12.81
CA ARG A 13 -10.17 5.80 -14.02
C ARG A 13 -9.13 5.38 -15.06
N ALA A 14 -7.86 5.34 -14.68
CA ALA A 14 -6.77 4.94 -15.55
C ALA A 14 -6.96 3.52 -16.12
N LEU A 15 -7.44 2.57 -15.30
CA LEU A 15 -7.78 1.21 -15.73
C LEU A 15 -8.87 1.21 -16.81
N ARG A 16 -9.90 2.05 -16.65
CA ARG A 16 -11.01 2.16 -17.60
C ARG A 16 -10.53 2.77 -18.92
N ASP A 17 -9.68 3.78 -18.83
CA ASP A 17 -9.21 4.56 -19.98
C ASP A 17 -8.08 3.84 -20.73
N GLY A 18 -7.48 2.80 -20.14
CA GLY A 18 -6.39 2.02 -20.74
C GLY A 18 -5.02 2.66 -20.55
N ASP A 19 -4.89 3.61 -19.62
CA ASP A 19 -3.68 4.39 -19.37
C ASP A 19 -2.62 3.64 -18.54
N ILE A 20 -2.98 2.47 -18.00
CA ILE A 20 -2.10 1.68 -17.13
C ILE A 20 -2.00 0.24 -17.59
N ASP A 21 -0.76 -0.24 -17.63
CA ASP A 21 -0.46 -1.65 -17.82
C ASP A 21 -0.53 -2.39 -16.50
N LEU A 22 -1.29 -3.48 -16.49
CA LEU A 22 -1.41 -4.38 -15.35
C LEU A 22 -0.68 -5.69 -15.61
N ARG A 23 0.02 -6.19 -14.60
CA ARG A 23 0.57 -7.54 -14.59
C ARG A 23 -0.08 -8.35 -13.46
N PRO A 24 -0.41 -9.63 -13.65
CA PRO A 24 -0.83 -10.49 -12.55
C PRO A 24 0.26 -10.58 -11.47
N GLY A 25 -0.16 -10.73 -10.21
CA GLY A 25 0.73 -11.13 -9.13
C GLY A 25 1.33 -12.51 -9.40
N GLU A 26 2.55 -12.73 -8.94
CA GLU A 26 3.22 -14.02 -9.16
C GLU A 26 2.89 -15.05 -8.08
N LEU A 27 2.70 -14.59 -6.84
CA LEU A 27 2.26 -15.45 -5.73
C LEU A 27 0.73 -15.54 -5.66
N ASP A 28 0.04 -14.43 -5.94
CA ASP A 28 -1.42 -14.35 -5.97
C ASP A 28 -1.89 -13.88 -7.36
N PRO A 29 -2.29 -14.80 -8.26
CA PRO A 29 -2.78 -14.46 -9.60
C PRO A 29 -4.08 -13.64 -9.61
N THR A 30 -4.78 -13.53 -8.48
CA THR A 30 -5.99 -12.70 -8.33
C THR A 30 -5.66 -11.25 -7.95
N LEU A 31 -4.38 -10.96 -7.66
CA LEU A 31 -3.83 -9.62 -7.58
C LEU A 31 -3.37 -9.17 -8.96
N VAL A 32 -3.46 -7.87 -9.21
CA VAL A 32 -2.74 -7.19 -10.27
C VAL A 32 -1.79 -6.17 -9.69
N VAL A 33 -0.67 -5.94 -10.36
CA VAL A 33 0.31 -4.91 -10.02
C VAL A 33 0.52 -3.97 -11.20
N HIS A 34 0.61 -2.68 -10.88
CA HIS A 34 1.07 -1.63 -11.76
C HIS A 34 2.31 -0.98 -11.12
N LEU A 35 3.34 -0.74 -11.92
CA LEU A 35 4.56 -0.06 -11.48
C LEU A 35 4.71 1.24 -12.25
N ASP A 36 4.88 2.34 -11.53
CA ASP A 36 5.15 3.65 -12.10
C ASP A 36 6.13 4.49 -11.27
N ARG A 37 6.43 5.69 -11.76
CA ARG A 37 7.37 6.63 -11.12
C ARG A 37 6.83 8.08 -11.10
N PRO A 38 5.73 8.35 -10.38
CA PRO A 38 5.23 9.72 -10.25
C PRO A 38 6.31 10.62 -9.65
N ALA A 39 6.64 11.71 -10.35
CA ALA A 39 7.73 12.63 -9.97
C ALA A 39 9.09 11.93 -9.71
N GLY A 40 9.35 10.80 -10.38
CA GLY A 40 10.59 10.02 -10.22
C GLY A 40 10.58 8.99 -9.09
N THR A 41 9.61 9.06 -8.18
CA THR A 41 9.50 8.17 -7.01
C THR A 41 8.86 6.84 -7.39
N LEU A 42 9.55 5.73 -7.14
CA LEU A 42 9.01 4.39 -7.41
C LEU A 42 7.71 4.17 -6.61
N ARG A 43 6.66 3.74 -7.32
CA ARG A 43 5.41 3.31 -6.72
C ARG A 43 4.99 1.97 -7.31
N LEU A 44 4.68 1.02 -6.43
CA LEU A 44 3.99 -0.21 -6.79
C LEU A 44 2.55 -0.11 -6.32
N THR A 45 1.60 -0.29 -7.23
CA THR A 45 0.17 -0.30 -6.93
C THR A 45 -0.36 -1.70 -7.13
N TYR A 46 -0.73 -2.35 -6.05
CA TYR A 46 -1.39 -3.65 -6.05
C TYR A 46 -2.90 -3.46 -5.94
N ALA A 47 -3.67 -4.17 -6.74
CA ALA A 47 -5.13 -4.11 -6.69
C ALA A 47 -5.77 -5.50 -6.83
N ARG A 48 -6.95 -5.65 -6.23
CA ARG A 48 -7.89 -6.72 -6.56
C ARG A 48 -9.00 -6.14 -7.41
N LEU A 49 -9.41 -6.90 -8.42
CA LEU A 49 -10.46 -6.50 -9.35
C LEU A 49 -11.66 -7.46 -9.26
N ASP A 50 -12.85 -6.90 -9.46
CA ASP A 50 -14.07 -7.63 -9.81
C ASP A 50 -14.44 -7.21 -11.24
N GLY A 51 -14.06 -8.05 -12.21
CA GLY A 51 -14.03 -7.67 -13.63
C GLY A 51 -13.10 -6.47 -13.85
N ARG A 52 -13.67 -5.32 -14.25
CA ARG A 52 -12.93 -4.05 -14.43
C ARG A 52 -13.08 -3.08 -13.26
N LYS A 53 -13.67 -3.52 -12.14
CA LYS A 53 -13.87 -2.68 -10.95
C LYS A 53 -12.81 -2.96 -9.90
N VAL A 54 -12.19 -1.91 -9.39
CA VAL A 54 -11.20 -2.00 -8.30
C VAL A 54 -11.94 -2.19 -6.97
N ILE A 55 -11.73 -3.33 -6.32
CA ILE A 55 -12.38 -3.62 -5.02
C ILE A 55 -11.51 -3.17 -3.85
N ALA A 56 -10.19 -3.35 -3.97
CA ALA A 56 -9.21 -3.02 -2.96
C ALA A 56 -7.87 -2.68 -3.62
N LEU A 57 -7.12 -1.79 -3.00
CA LEU A 57 -5.86 -1.27 -3.52
C LEU A 57 -4.88 -1.02 -2.37
N ALA A 58 -3.63 -1.40 -2.59
CA ALA A 58 -2.49 -1.09 -1.72
C ALA A 58 -1.38 -0.47 -2.58
N MET A 59 -1.00 0.76 -2.28
CA MET A 59 0.17 1.42 -2.85
C MET A 59 1.35 1.28 -1.92
N MET A 60 2.51 1.03 -2.50
CA MET A 60 3.80 0.95 -1.82
C MET A 60 4.71 1.96 -2.50
N VAL A 61 4.86 3.12 -1.88
CA VAL A 61 5.61 4.27 -2.44
C VAL A 61 6.96 4.32 -1.78
N SER A 62 8.04 4.35 -2.57
CA SER A 62 9.39 4.49 -2.03
C SER A 62 9.50 5.79 -1.24
N THR A 63 10.07 5.70 -0.06
CA THR A 63 10.38 6.85 0.82
C THR A 63 11.86 6.81 1.20
N GLU A 64 12.27 7.69 2.10
CA GLU A 64 13.63 7.76 2.62
C GLU A 64 14.06 6.40 3.20
N PRO A 65 15.24 5.88 2.84
CA PRO A 65 15.74 4.63 3.39
C PRO A 65 15.86 4.69 4.92
N LEU A 66 15.49 3.60 5.58
CA LEU A 66 15.60 3.47 7.02
C LEU A 66 16.69 2.46 7.37
N ASN A 67 17.65 2.87 8.20
CA ASN A 67 18.78 2.04 8.61
C ASN A 67 19.54 1.41 7.42
N GLY A 68 19.70 2.17 6.34
CA GLY A 68 20.38 1.72 5.11
C GLY A 68 19.59 0.74 4.24
N LEU A 69 18.33 0.44 4.58
CA LEU A 69 17.46 -0.42 3.79
C LEU A 69 16.37 0.42 3.07
N PRO A 70 15.93 0.01 1.87
CA PRO A 70 14.78 0.63 1.22
C PRO A 70 13.56 0.64 2.15
N CYS A 71 12.80 1.73 2.12
CA CYS A 71 11.56 1.86 2.87
C CYS A 71 10.42 2.22 1.92
N TYR A 72 9.24 1.66 2.17
CA TYR A 72 8.05 1.92 1.37
C TYR A 72 6.88 2.31 2.26
N GLN A 73 6.31 3.48 2.00
CA GLN A 73 5.09 3.94 2.65
C GLN A 73 3.87 3.29 2.00
N ALA A 74 3.04 2.66 2.84
CA ALA A 74 1.85 1.95 2.46
C ALA A 74 0.61 2.87 2.51
N GLY A 75 -0.14 2.93 1.41
CA GLY A 75 -1.46 3.55 1.34
C GLY A 75 -2.52 2.53 0.91
N VAL A 76 -3.57 2.35 1.70
CA VAL A 76 -4.56 1.27 1.48
C VAL A 76 -5.97 1.83 1.36
N ALA A 77 -6.71 1.41 0.34
CA ALA A 77 -8.09 1.79 0.12
C ALA A 77 -8.96 0.60 -0.29
N VAL A 78 -10.23 0.64 0.11
CA VAL A 78 -11.25 -0.32 -0.28
C VAL A 78 -12.47 0.43 -0.78
N ALA A 79 -13.01 0.00 -1.92
CA ALA A 79 -14.24 0.54 -2.48
C ALA A 79 -15.37 0.49 -1.44
N LYS A 80 -16.18 1.55 -1.31
CA LYS A 80 -17.15 1.69 -0.22
C LYS A 80 -18.06 0.46 -0.05
N ALA A 81 -18.56 -0.10 -1.15
CA ALA A 81 -19.42 -1.29 -1.17
C ALA A 81 -18.74 -2.60 -0.71
N HIS A 82 -17.41 -2.59 -0.58
CA HIS A 82 -16.58 -3.74 -0.21
C HIS A 82 -15.93 -3.58 1.18
N ARG A 83 -16.20 -2.50 1.90
CA ARG A 83 -15.65 -2.29 3.25
C ARG A 83 -16.24 -3.28 4.26
N GLY A 84 -15.51 -3.51 5.36
CA GLY A 84 -15.94 -4.43 6.43
C GLY A 84 -15.78 -5.91 6.14
N LYS A 85 -15.25 -6.29 4.96
CA LYS A 85 -15.10 -7.69 4.52
C LYS A 85 -13.65 -8.22 4.58
N GLY A 86 -12.77 -7.53 5.29
CA GLY A 86 -11.36 -7.93 5.44
C GLY A 86 -10.44 -7.61 4.25
N HIS A 87 -10.94 -7.05 3.15
CA HIS A 87 -10.13 -6.79 1.95
C HIS A 87 -8.90 -5.90 2.20
N ALA A 88 -8.99 -4.90 3.09
CA ALA A 88 -7.86 -4.03 3.40
C ALA A 88 -6.68 -4.80 4.03
N LYS A 89 -6.96 -5.78 4.89
CA LYS A 89 -5.91 -6.61 5.49
C LYS A 89 -5.31 -7.54 4.44
N SER A 90 -6.18 -8.27 3.73
CA SER A 90 -5.78 -9.22 2.70
C SER A 90 -4.96 -8.60 1.56
N ILE A 91 -5.34 -7.41 1.05
CA ILE A 91 -4.57 -6.74 -0.01
C ILE A 91 -3.19 -6.29 0.51
N THR A 92 -3.11 -5.82 1.76
CA THR A 92 -1.86 -5.35 2.35
C THR A 92 -0.87 -6.50 2.57
N GLU A 93 -1.35 -7.62 3.12
CA GLU A 93 -0.53 -8.82 3.31
C GLU A 93 -0.05 -9.40 1.98
N ALA A 94 -0.95 -9.51 0.99
CA ALA A 94 -0.60 -10.00 -0.35
C ALA A 94 0.42 -9.08 -1.03
N ALA A 95 0.24 -7.76 -0.96
CA ALA A 95 1.19 -6.79 -1.51
C ALA A 95 2.58 -6.92 -0.87
N ILE A 96 2.67 -7.05 0.46
CA ILE A 96 3.96 -7.25 1.16
C ILE A 96 4.63 -8.56 0.74
N ALA A 97 3.85 -9.64 0.58
CA ALA A 97 4.36 -10.93 0.13
C ALA A 97 4.89 -10.86 -1.32
N GLU A 98 4.14 -10.24 -2.23
CA GLU A 98 4.56 -10.00 -3.62
C GLU A 98 5.82 -9.15 -3.69
N MET A 99 5.89 -8.07 -2.91
CA MET A 99 7.10 -7.24 -2.82
C MET A 99 8.29 -8.04 -2.33
N LYS A 100 8.13 -8.84 -1.27
CA LYS A 100 9.21 -9.69 -0.74
C LYS A 100 9.75 -10.64 -1.80
N ASN A 101 8.86 -11.30 -2.53
CA ASN A 101 9.22 -12.21 -3.61
C ASN A 101 9.92 -11.48 -4.77
N GLY A 102 9.31 -10.41 -5.27
CA GLY A 102 9.83 -9.64 -6.41
C GLY A 102 11.16 -8.95 -6.11
N LEU A 103 11.27 -8.26 -4.97
CA LEU A 103 12.48 -7.53 -4.58
C LEU A 103 13.66 -8.47 -4.27
N ALA A 104 13.41 -9.60 -3.60
CA ALA A 104 14.47 -10.57 -3.31
C ALA A 104 15.13 -11.11 -4.60
N ARG A 105 14.32 -11.41 -5.63
CA ARG A 105 14.86 -11.83 -6.94
C ARG A 105 15.64 -10.75 -7.67
N ASN A 106 15.45 -9.48 -7.30
CA ASN A 106 16.17 -8.33 -7.83
C ASN A 106 17.28 -7.83 -6.89
N GLY A 107 17.76 -8.68 -5.96
CA GLY A 107 18.90 -8.38 -5.10
C GLY A 107 18.59 -7.52 -3.87
N VAL A 108 17.30 -7.31 -3.55
CA VAL A 108 16.86 -6.57 -2.36
C VAL A 108 16.13 -7.53 -1.40
N PRO A 109 16.86 -8.31 -0.58
CA PRO A 109 16.28 -9.35 0.28
C PRO A 109 15.62 -8.81 1.55
N SER A 110 15.80 -7.52 1.86
CA SER A 110 15.24 -6.89 3.07
C SER A 110 14.89 -5.43 2.82
N PHE A 111 13.77 -5.00 3.38
CA PHE A 111 13.27 -3.63 3.28
C PHE A 111 12.32 -3.33 4.45
N TYR A 112 11.91 -2.07 4.58
CA TYR A 112 10.87 -1.65 5.50
C TYR A 112 9.58 -1.34 4.76
N VAL A 113 8.47 -1.64 5.42
CA VAL A 113 7.14 -1.12 5.07
C VAL A 113 6.65 -0.30 6.25
N GLU A 114 6.21 0.92 5.96
CA GLU A 114 5.61 1.80 6.96
C GLU A 114 4.19 2.19 6.61
N ALA A 115 3.38 2.48 7.61
CA ALA A 115 2.11 3.19 7.43
C ALA A 115 2.02 4.31 8.47
N ILE A 116 1.71 5.51 7.98
CA ILE A 116 1.45 6.69 8.80
C ILE A 116 -0.06 6.90 8.82
N VAL A 117 -0.68 6.77 9.99
CA VAL A 117 -2.13 6.76 10.15
C VAL A 117 -2.57 7.83 11.13
N ASN A 118 -3.57 8.64 10.74
CA ASN A 118 -4.16 9.66 11.62
C ASN A 118 -4.68 8.98 12.89
N ILE A 119 -4.47 9.61 14.05
CA ILE A 119 -4.94 9.09 15.34
C ILE A 119 -6.46 8.83 15.39
N GLU A 120 -7.25 9.56 14.60
CA GLU A 120 -8.71 9.43 14.50
C GLU A 120 -9.16 8.35 13.49
N ASN A 121 -8.25 7.81 12.66
CA ASN A 121 -8.60 6.83 11.64
C ASN A 121 -8.57 5.39 12.19
N GLU A 122 -9.58 5.07 13.00
CA GLU A 122 -9.73 3.76 13.66
C GLU A 122 -9.68 2.56 12.69
N PRO A 123 -10.35 2.58 11.53
CA PRO A 123 -10.26 1.48 10.57
C PRO A 123 -8.82 1.25 10.07
N SER A 124 -8.10 2.31 9.71
CA SER A 124 -6.71 2.18 9.23
C SER A 124 -5.76 1.75 10.33
N LYS A 125 -5.95 2.22 11.58
CA LYS A 125 -5.16 1.75 12.74
C LYS A 125 -5.30 0.23 12.91
N LYS A 126 -6.52 -0.31 12.80
CA LYS A 126 -6.78 -1.76 12.89
C LYS A 126 -6.17 -2.57 11.74
N VAL A 127 -6.09 -1.99 10.55
CA VAL A 127 -5.42 -2.64 9.40
C VAL A 127 -3.92 -2.64 9.63
N ALA A 128 -3.32 -1.47 9.86
CA ALA A 128 -1.88 -1.33 10.06
C ALA A 128 -1.37 -2.13 11.27
N ALA A 129 -2.13 -2.18 12.36
CA ALA A 129 -1.81 -2.99 13.53
C ALA A 129 -1.76 -4.50 13.22
N ALA A 130 -2.67 -4.96 12.35
CA ALA A 130 -2.77 -6.37 11.99
C ALA A 130 -1.74 -6.81 10.97
N THR A 131 -1.36 -5.94 10.02
CA THR A 131 -0.55 -6.33 8.85
C THR A 131 0.89 -5.83 8.91
N ILE A 132 1.14 -4.71 9.60
CA ILE A 132 2.44 -4.04 9.68
C ILE A 132 3.06 -4.22 11.06
N SER A 133 2.50 -3.63 12.12
CA SER A 133 3.06 -3.74 13.48
C SER A 133 2.01 -3.50 14.56
N SER A 134 1.94 -4.33 15.61
CA SER A 134 1.03 -4.09 16.73
C SER A 134 1.47 -2.96 17.68
N SER A 135 2.68 -2.43 17.50
CA SER A 135 3.32 -1.48 18.41
C SER A 135 3.71 -0.20 17.66
N PRO A 136 2.74 0.70 17.36
CA PRO A 136 3.03 1.94 16.66
C PRO A 136 3.76 2.96 17.56
N VAL A 137 4.47 3.88 16.92
CA VAL A 137 5.08 5.05 17.57
C VAL A 137 4.25 6.29 17.23
N ALA A 138 3.96 7.12 18.23
CA ALA A 138 3.31 8.40 18.00
C ALA A 138 4.28 9.38 17.34
N ILE A 139 3.85 10.01 16.26
CA ILE A 139 4.62 10.98 15.47
C ILE A 139 3.75 12.19 15.12
N THR A 140 4.39 13.24 14.62
CA THR A 140 3.70 14.29 13.86
C THR A 140 3.98 14.03 12.39
N ASP A 141 2.93 13.86 11.59
CA ASP A 141 3.06 13.66 10.14
C ASP A 141 3.68 14.91 9.51
N HIS A 142 4.83 14.74 8.83
CA HIS A 142 5.59 15.84 8.25
C HIS A 142 4.75 16.67 7.26
N ASP A 143 3.94 16.01 6.42
CA ASP A 143 3.22 16.68 5.34
C ASP A 143 1.98 17.45 5.81
N SER A 144 1.25 16.92 6.80
CA SER A 144 0.02 17.56 7.31
C SER A 144 0.22 18.34 8.61
N GLY A 145 1.32 18.13 9.33
CA GLY A 145 1.53 18.68 10.67
C GLY A 145 0.60 18.10 11.75
N LEU A 146 -0.15 17.03 11.43
CA LEU A 146 -1.14 16.44 12.33
C LEU A 146 -0.56 15.25 13.11
N PRO A 147 -1.07 14.98 14.33
CA PRO A 147 -0.73 13.77 15.07
C PRO A 147 -1.07 12.50 14.28
N ALA A 148 -0.13 11.56 14.26
CA ALA A 148 -0.28 10.28 13.59
C ALA A 148 0.42 9.16 14.38
N LEU A 149 0.12 7.92 13.98
CA LEU A 149 0.78 6.72 14.44
C LEU A 149 1.59 6.14 13.27
N GLN A 150 2.89 5.94 13.49
CA GLN A 150 3.76 5.23 12.56
C GLN A 150 3.78 3.75 12.93
N TYR A 151 3.38 2.92 11.97
CA TYR A 151 3.48 1.47 12.02
C TYR A 151 4.64 1.06 11.13
N LEU A 152 5.60 0.31 11.66
CA LEU A 152 6.82 -0.05 10.93
C LEU A 152 7.08 -1.55 10.99
N LYS A 153 7.36 -2.16 9.84
CA LYS A 153 7.69 -3.58 9.70
C LYS A 153 8.95 -3.75 8.86
N LYS A 154 9.93 -4.50 9.38
CA LYS A 154 11.03 -5.03 8.57
C LYS A 154 10.57 -6.33 7.91
N VAL A 155 10.79 -6.47 6.60
CA VAL A 155 10.34 -7.60 5.76
C VAL A 155 11.53 -8.41 5.26
#